data_AF-A0A535EUV4-F1
#
_entry.id   AF-A0A535EUV4-F1
#
_cell.length_a   1.000
_cell.length_b   1.000
_cell.length_c   1.000
_cell.angle_alpha   90.00
_cell.angle_beta   90.00
_cell.angle_gamma   90.00
#
_symmetry.space_group_name_H-M   'P 1'
#
loop_
_entity.id
_entity.type
_entity.pdbx_description
1 polymer ?
#
loop_
_entity_poly.entity_id
_entity_poly.type
_entity_poly.pdbx_seq_one_letter_code
_entity_poly.pdbx_strand_id
1 'polypeptide(L)'
;FGLLEGWWLYEDSALRLPGSPILAPETWQAVLQQEGFHRLFLPVPGANILGQQMIVAEACVPCATGGVVRQLSVEQGQSKDEIVAFTTSYLVNVLSTVLKISPEKLDLQTGFHEYGLDSIVVQRLHAMLEEVFGPMPATTFFRYKCIRDLADYFLKEHTETLHALFQQERDTQSPQPKVVGVGQGNREGHHFKEIIVGGGETDDVGRGPSVDPVPTDQLRVSQDIAIIGISGCYPQAENLEAFWRNLESGRDCIIEIPQERWDYRKYFQPDNGRGDKTGGMYCKWGGFLSDIDAFDAAFFRISPLEARLMDPQERLFLQIVSTCLEDAGYSRQRLRDEDAGDGRANVGVFAGVTYNNYQLHLLSEHEQGNFVPISSQTYSIANRVSYIYNLRGPSVVLDTACSSSLFAIHLACESIKRGECAMALAGGVNLSLHPSKYLTLCATQFASSGGHCRSFGEDGDGIVPGEGVGAVLLKPLREAIADRDHIYAVIKGTAVNNDGKTFGYSVPN
;
A
#
# COMPACT_ATOMS: atom_id res chain seq x y z
N PHE A 1 19.98 -4.82 21.11
CA PHE A 1 18.76 -5.30 21.79
C PHE A 1 19.11 -5.77 23.19
N GLY A 2 18.31 -5.38 24.18
CA GLY A 2 18.46 -5.72 25.61
C GLY A 2 18.89 -4.57 26.54
N LEU A 3 19.00 -3.35 26.01
CA LEU A 3 19.92 -2.33 26.52
C LEU A 3 19.33 -0.91 26.56
N LEU A 4 18.00 -0.77 26.61
CA LEU A 4 17.40 0.56 26.79
C LEU A 4 17.44 0.89 28.29
N GLU A 5 18.07 2.01 28.65
CA GLU A 5 18.00 2.59 29.99
C GLU A 5 16.54 2.95 30.26
N GLY A 6 15.93 2.35 31.30
CA GLY A 6 14.47 2.36 31.50
C GLY A 6 13.83 0.99 31.44
N TRP A 7 14.41 0.09 30.65
CA TRP A 7 13.92 -1.28 30.54
C TRP A 7 14.02 -2.05 31.88
N TRP A 8 14.88 -1.55 32.79
CA TRP A 8 15.06 -2.00 34.17
C TRP A 8 15.00 -0.86 35.22
N LEU A 9 14.52 0.36 34.87
CA LEU A 9 14.47 1.51 35.82
C LEU A 9 13.25 1.43 36.75
N TYR A 10 13.00 0.25 37.30
CA TYR A 10 11.98 0.06 38.30
C TYR A 10 12.67 -0.06 39.66
N GLU A 11 12.19 0.69 40.65
CA GLU A 11 12.68 0.62 42.03
C GLU A 11 11.90 -0.41 42.86
N ASP A 12 10.77 -0.89 42.34
CA ASP A 12 9.82 -1.82 42.96
C ASP A 12 10.08 -3.28 42.57
N SER A 13 11.34 -3.71 42.58
CA SER A 13 11.74 -5.08 42.19
C SER A 13 10.99 -6.18 42.96
N ALA A 14 10.53 -5.89 44.18
CA ALA A 14 9.73 -6.79 45.01
C ALA A 14 8.32 -7.09 44.44
N LEU A 15 7.80 -6.23 43.55
CA LEU A 15 6.47 -6.40 42.95
C LEU A 15 6.52 -7.17 41.62
N ARG A 16 7.70 -7.23 40.98
CA ARG A 16 7.87 -7.73 39.61
C ARG A 16 8.34 -9.18 39.56
N LEU A 17 8.15 -9.81 38.40
CA LEU A 17 8.62 -11.15 38.14
C LEU A 17 10.16 -11.19 38.13
N PRO A 18 10.80 -12.20 38.77
CA PRO A 18 12.26 -12.30 38.79
C PRO A 18 12.87 -12.31 37.38
N GLY A 19 13.85 -11.43 37.13
CA GLY A 19 14.52 -11.32 35.84
C GLY A 19 13.66 -10.71 34.73
N SER A 20 12.61 -9.95 35.08
CA SER A 20 11.74 -9.29 34.12
C SER A 20 11.19 -7.96 34.68
N PRO A 21 10.98 -6.93 33.84
CA PRO A 21 10.31 -5.70 34.25
C PRO A 21 8.78 -5.86 34.38
N ILE A 22 8.21 -7.04 34.18
CA ILE A 22 6.76 -7.26 34.12
C ILE A 22 6.20 -7.62 35.51
N LEU A 23 5.00 -7.11 35.84
CA LEU A 23 4.23 -7.50 37.02
C LEU A 23 3.37 -8.74 36.73
N ALA A 24 3.24 -9.62 37.72
CA ALA A 24 2.24 -10.68 37.70
C ALA A 24 0.81 -10.08 37.76
N PRO A 25 -0.21 -10.75 37.23
CA PRO A 25 -1.59 -10.24 37.24
C PRO A 25 -2.12 -9.96 38.65
N GLU A 26 -1.74 -10.79 39.63
CA GLU A 26 -2.12 -10.60 41.03
C GLU A 26 -1.52 -9.31 41.59
N THR A 27 -0.28 -8.99 41.21
CA THR A 27 0.38 -7.75 41.61
C THR A 27 -0.21 -6.54 40.90
N TRP A 28 -0.58 -6.65 39.62
CA TRP A 28 -1.31 -5.60 38.91
C TRP A 28 -2.62 -5.23 39.62
N GLN A 29 -3.37 -6.24 40.08
CA GLN A 29 -4.63 -6.02 40.80
C GLN A 29 -4.41 -5.25 42.11
N ALA A 30 -3.37 -5.60 42.88
CA ALA A 30 -3.04 -4.93 44.13
C ALA A 30 -2.59 -3.47 43.91
N VAL A 31 -1.75 -3.22 42.90
CA VAL A 31 -1.26 -1.87 42.57
C VAL A 31 -2.41 -0.97 42.11
N LEU A 32 -3.29 -1.44 41.22
CA LEU A 32 -4.41 -0.65 40.73
C LEU A 32 -5.42 -0.30 41.84
N GLN A 33 -5.63 -1.17 42.82
CA GLN A 33 -6.46 -0.85 43.99
C GLN A 33 -5.86 0.26 44.86
N GLN A 34 -4.54 0.25 45.06
CA GLN A 34 -3.84 1.28 45.84
C GLN A 34 -3.90 2.65 45.16
N GLU A 35 -3.95 2.68 43.83
CA GLU A 35 -4.09 3.89 43.02
C GLU A 35 -5.56 4.38 42.86
N GLY A 36 -6.51 3.82 43.61
CA GLY A 36 -7.90 4.30 43.65
C GLY A 36 -8.84 3.72 42.58
N PHE A 37 -8.38 2.72 41.81
CA PHE A 37 -9.27 1.92 40.96
C PHE A 37 -10.05 0.94 41.84
N HIS A 38 -11.37 1.09 41.86
CA HIS A 38 -12.22 0.39 42.82
C HIS A 38 -12.93 -0.82 42.20
N ARG A 39 -12.90 -0.96 40.87
CA ARG A 39 -13.42 -2.14 40.17
C ARG A 39 -12.37 -2.71 39.22
N LEU A 40 -12.00 -3.96 39.44
CA LEU A 40 -11.01 -4.70 38.65
C LEU A 40 -11.61 -6.04 38.21
N PHE A 41 -11.51 -6.36 36.93
CA PHE A 41 -11.88 -7.69 36.43
C PHE A 41 -11.01 -8.12 35.25
N LEU A 42 -10.82 -9.44 35.15
CA LEU A 42 -10.15 -10.10 34.03
C LEU A 42 -11.24 -10.57 33.07
N PRO A 43 -11.47 -9.91 31.92
CA PRO A 43 -12.56 -10.26 31.00
C PRO A 43 -12.40 -11.66 30.39
N VAL A 44 -11.16 -12.17 30.33
CA VAL A 44 -10.85 -13.43 29.64
C VAL A 44 -9.91 -14.29 30.49
N PRO A 45 -10.38 -14.86 31.61
CA PRO A 45 -9.51 -15.65 32.50
C PRO A 45 -8.95 -16.91 31.84
N GLY A 46 -9.60 -17.42 30.78
CA GLY A 46 -9.11 -18.55 29.98
C GLY A 46 -7.88 -18.25 29.11
N ALA A 47 -7.56 -16.97 28.86
CA ALA A 47 -6.37 -16.59 28.08
C ALA A 47 -5.05 -16.75 28.86
N ASN A 48 -5.12 -16.89 30.20
CA ASN A 48 -3.95 -17.10 31.06
C ASN A 48 -3.12 -18.33 30.65
N ILE A 49 -3.78 -19.36 30.11
CA ILE A 49 -3.15 -20.61 29.67
C ILE A 49 -2.24 -20.37 28.45
N LEU A 50 -2.49 -19.29 27.70
CA LEU A 50 -1.75 -18.89 26.50
C LEU A 50 -0.66 -17.83 26.80
N GLY A 51 -0.44 -17.48 28.06
CA GLY A 51 0.55 -16.47 28.47
C GLY A 51 0.15 -15.03 28.15
N GLN A 52 -1.12 -14.77 27.84
CA GLN A 52 -1.66 -13.44 27.54
C GLN A 52 -2.72 -13.05 28.56
N GLN A 53 -2.70 -11.78 29.00
CA GLN A 53 -3.57 -11.30 30.07
C GLN A 53 -4.13 -9.93 29.75
N MET A 54 -5.44 -9.77 29.94
CA MET A 54 -6.12 -8.47 29.88
C MET A 54 -6.67 -8.15 31.26
N ILE A 55 -6.39 -6.94 31.74
CA ILE A 55 -6.87 -6.42 33.02
C ILE A 55 -7.67 -5.16 32.73
N VAL A 56 -8.91 -5.11 33.21
CA VAL A 56 -9.77 -3.93 33.09
C VAL A 56 -9.98 -3.34 34.48
N ALA A 57 -9.71 -2.04 34.63
CA ALA A 57 -9.82 -1.32 35.88
C ALA A 57 -10.62 -0.02 35.70
N GLU A 58 -11.49 0.30 36.66
CA GLU A 58 -12.34 1.50 36.67
C GLU A 58 -11.93 2.45 37.81
N ALA A 59 -11.69 3.73 37.47
CA ALA A 59 -11.41 4.81 38.41
C ALA A 59 -12.50 5.89 38.35
N CYS A 60 -12.77 6.53 39.49
CA CYS A 60 -13.76 7.60 39.58
C CYS A 60 -13.05 8.94 39.32
N VAL A 61 -13.09 9.42 38.08
CA VAL A 61 -12.78 10.81 37.73
C VAL A 61 -14.10 11.48 37.34
N PRO A 62 -14.40 12.73 37.75
CA PRO A 62 -15.66 13.37 37.37
C PRO A 62 -15.61 13.70 35.88
N CYS A 63 -16.14 12.79 35.06
CA CYS A 63 -16.46 13.05 33.68
C CYS A 63 -17.74 13.91 33.65
N ALA A 64 -17.65 15.07 33.01
CA ALA A 64 -18.78 15.91 32.66
C ALA A 64 -19.84 15.04 31.98
N THR A 65 -20.99 14.93 32.64
CA THR A 65 -22.10 14.09 32.26
C THR A 65 -22.85 14.65 31.06
N GLY A 66 -23.31 13.77 30.17
CA GLY A 66 -24.39 14.11 29.24
C GLY A 66 -24.50 13.32 27.94
N GLY A 67 -23.93 12.12 27.80
CA GLY A 67 -24.20 11.24 26.66
C GLY A 67 -25.41 10.34 26.93
N VAL A 68 -26.61 10.80 26.59
CA VAL A 68 -27.85 10.02 26.65
C VAL A 68 -27.75 8.83 25.70
N VAL A 69 -27.78 7.60 26.24
CA VAL A 69 -27.99 6.38 25.45
C VAL A 69 -29.44 6.41 24.97
N ARG A 70 -29.61 6.76 23.70
CA ARG A 70 -30.90 6.78 23.01
C ARG A 70 -31.30 5.33 22.69
N GLN A 71 -32.26 4.78 23.42
CA GLN A 71 -33.04 3.64 22.95
C GLN A 71 -33.72 4.05 21.63
N LEU A 72 -33.31 3.42 20.53
CA LEU A 72 -33.98 3.56 19.24
C LEU A 72 -35.25 2.73 19.28
N SER A 73 -36.37 3.42 19.48
CA SER A 73 -37.71 2.94 19.12
C SER A 73 -37.78 2.82 17.60
N VAL A 74 -38.05 1.60 17.12
CA VAL A 74 -38.34 1.31 15.72
C VAL A 74 -39.83 1.46 15.50
N GLU A 75 -40.25 2.50 14.78
CA GLU A 75 -41.53 2.50 14.08
C GLU A 75 -41.41 3.17 12.70
N GLN A 76 -42.06 2.52 11.72
CA GLN A 76 -42.29 2.90 10.32
C GLN A 76 -41.18 2.53 9.29
N GLY A 77 -40.98 1.23 9.06
CA GLY A 77 -40.13 0.69 7.97
C GLY A 77 -40.59 -0.65 7.35
N GLN A 78 -41.79 -1.16 7.67
CA GLN A 78 -42.17 -2.56 7.42
C GLN A 78 -41.95 -3.05 5.97
N SER A 79 -42.23 -2.25 4.94
CA SER A 79 -42.07 -2.71 3.55
C SER A 79 -40.62 -2.88 3.10
N LYS A 80 -39.70 -1.99 3.52
CA LYS A 80 -38.31 -2.00 3.04
C LYS A 80 -37.44 -2.99 3.81
N ASP A 81 -37.63 -3.07 5.12
CA ASP A 81 -36.89 -4.00 5.97
C ASP A 81 -37.27 -5.46 5.67
N GLU A 82 -38.53 -5.72 5.30
CA GLU A 82 -38.98 -7.04 4.88
C GLU A 82 -38.32 -7.51 3.58
N ILE A 83 -38.11 -6.62 2.59
CA ILE A 83 -37.46 -6.98 1.32
C ILE A 83 -35.96 -7.21 1.53
N VAL A 84 -35.31 -6.42 2.40
CA VAL A 84 -33.91 -6.64 2.78
C VAL A 84 -33.75 -7.99 3.48
N ALA A 85 -34.64 -8.32 4.41
CA ALA A 85 -34.64 -9.59 5.11
C ALA A 85 -34.90 -10.77 4.16
N PHE A 86 -35.84 -10.63 3.22
CA PHE A 86 -36.11 -11.62 2.18
C PHE A 86 -34.89 -11.84 1.28
N THR A 87 -34.29 -10.75 0.76
CA THR A 87 -33.12 -10.83 -0.14
C THR A 87 -31.96 -11.52 0.56
N THR A 88 -31.71 -11.17 1.81
CA THR A 88 -30.67 -11.80 2.62
C THR A 88 -30.94 -13.30 2.81
N SER A 89 -32.17 -13.67 3.16
CA SER A 89 -32.58 -15.07 3.36
C SER A 89 -32.50 -15.89 2.08
N TYR A 90 -32.88 -15.29 0.95
CA TYR A 90 -32.79 -15.89 -0.37
C TYR A 90 -31.32 -16.21 -0.73
N LEU A 91 -30.42 -15.23 -0.56
CA LEU A 91 -29.00 -15.43 -0.84
C LEU A 91 -28.36 -16.45 0.10
N VAL A 92 -28.73 -16.46 1.38
CA VAL A 92 -28.29 -17.48 2.34
C VAL A 92 -28.72 -18.89 1.88
N ASN A 93 -29.95 -19.05 1.38
CA ASN A 93 -30.44 -20.34 0.89
C ASN A 93 -29.73 -20.81 -0.39
N VAL A 94 -29.47 -19.89 -1.33
CA VAL A 94 -28.68 -20.19 -2.55
C VAL A 94 -27.26 -20.63 -2.16
N LEU A 95 -26.59 -19.87 -1.30
CA LEU A 95 -25.24 -20.18 -0.83
C LEU A 95 -25.18 -21.48 -0.03
N SER A 96 -26.14 -21.70 0.87
CA SER A 96 -26.30 -22.96 1.62
C SER A 96 -26.39 -24.18 0.69
N THR A 97 -27.18 -24.07 -0.38
CA THR A 97 -27.38 -25.14 -1.35
C THR A 97 -26.09 -25.49 -2.09
N VAL A 98 -25.32 -24.48 -2.53
CA VAL A 98 -24.10 -24.71 -3.30
C VAL A 98 -22.93 -25.14 -2.40
N LEU A 99 -22.78 -24.50 -1.24
CA LEU A 99 -21.68 -24.78 -0.30
C LEU A 99 -21.94 -26.02 0.56
N LYS A 100 -23.17 -26.52 0.61
CA LYS A 100 -23.61 -27.59 1.52
C LYS A 100 -23.34 -27.27 2.99
N ILE A 101 -23.43 -25.98 3.34
CA ILE A 101 -23.29 -25.46 4.71
C ILE A 101 -24.70 -25.11 5.21
N SER A 102 -25.03 -25.49 6.45
CA SER A 102 -26.33 -25.12 7.05
C SER A 102 -26.53 -23.59 7.05
N PRO A 103 -27.73 -23.07 6.72
CA PRO A 103 -28.03 -21.62 6.74
C PRO A 103 -27.62 -20.92 8.05
N GLU A 104 -27.74 -21.62 9.18
CA GLU A 104 -27.40 -21.12 10.52
C GLU A 104 -25.89 -20.88 10.76
N LYS A 105 -25.04 -21.45 9.90
CA LYS A 105 -23.57 -21.30 9.98
C LYS A 105 -23.03 -20.23 9.02
N LEU A 106 -23.91 -19.65 8.20
CA LEU A 106 -23.55 -18.58 7.27
C LEU A 106 -23.78 -17.23 7.97
N ASP A 107 -22.68 -16.59 8.33
CA ASP A 107 -22.65 -15.23 8.85
C ASP A 107 -22.71 -14.23 7.69
N LEU A 108 -23.43 -13.13 7.90
CA LEU A 108 -23.72 -12.16 6.85
C LEU A 108 -22.52 -11.28 6.49
N GLN A 109 -21.54 -11.16 7.39
CA GLN A 109 -20.37 -10.30 7.25
C GLN A 109 -19.09 -11.10 7.00
N THR A 110 -19.08 -12.39 7.32
CA THR A 110 -17.96 -13.28 6.98
C THR A 110 -17.74 -13.32 5.47
N GLY A 111 -16.48 -13.18 5.08
CA GLY A 111 -16.10 -13.16 3.67
C GLY A 111 -16.27 -14.55 3.03
N PHE A 112 -16.74 -14.57 1.77
CA PHE A 112 -16.96 -15.79 1.00
C PHE A 112 -15.76 -16.74 0.92
N HIS A 113 -14.54 -16.20 0.95
CA HIS A 113 -13.30 -16.97 0.99
C HIS A 113 -13.16 -17.86 2.24
N GLU A 114 -13.69 -17.44 3.39
CA GLU A 114 -13.66 -18.23 4.63
C GLU A 114 -14.58 -19.45 4.55
N TYR A 115 -15.60 -19.40 3.69
CA TYR A 115 -16.47 -20.53 3.37
C TYR A 115 -15.92 -21.42 2.25
N GLY A 116 -14.72 -21.14 1.76
CA GLY A 116 -14.09 -21.94 0.70
C GLY A 116 -14.70 -21.74 -0.69
N LEU A 117 -15.21 -20.53 -1.00
CA LEU A 117 -15.56 -20.19 -2.38
C LEU A 117 -14.30 -20.18 -3.26
N ASP A 118 -14.08 -21.28 -3.97
CA ASP A 118 -13.10 -21.40 -5.04
C ASP A 118 -13.70 -21.03 -6.42
N SER A 119 -12.87 -21.05 -7.47
CA SER A 119 -13.29 -20.69 -8.82
C SER A 119 -14.40 -21.59 -9.39
N ILE A 120 -14.52 -22.85 -8.95
CA ILE A 120 -15.55 -23.79 -9.43
C ILE A 120 -16.88 -23.48 -8.74
N VAL A 121 -16.84 -23.21 -7.42
CA VAL A 121 -18.00 -22.84 -6.63
C VAL A 121 -18.57 -21.49 -7.08
N VAL A 122 -17.70 -20.51 -7.36
CA VAL A 122 -18.09 -19.19 -7.88
C VAL A 122 -18.81 -19.32 -9.23
N GLN A 123 -18.32 -20.16 -10.15
CA GLN A 123 -19.00 -20.37 -11.45
C GLN A 123 -20.39 -20.98 -11.30
N ARG A 124 -20.57 -21.93 -10.37
CA ARG A 124 -21.90 -22.52 -10.09
C ARG A 124 -22.86 -21.51 -9.47
N LEU A 125 -22.39 -20.72 -8.51
CA LEU A 125 -23.18 -19.65 -7.90
C LEU A 125 -23.58 -18.59 -8.92
N HIS A 126 -22.65 -18.20 -9.79
CA HIS A 126 -22.89 -17.25 -10.86
C HIS A 126 -23.96 -17.76 -11.83
N ALA A 127 -23.85 -19.00 -12.31
CA ALA A 127 -24.87 -19.60 -13.19
C ALA A 127 -26.26 -19.69 -12.53
N MET A 128 -26.34 -20.06 -11.24
CA MET A 128 -27.62 -20.13 -10.52
C MET A 128 -28.28 -18.77 -10.32
N LEU A 129 -27.50 -17.72 -10.03
CA LEU A 129 -28.05 -16.37 -9.89
C LEU A 129 -28.39 -15.76 -11.25
N GLU A 130 -27.62 -16.05 -12.30
CA GLU A 130 -27.88 -15.55 -13.66
C GLU A 130 -29.18 -16.11 -14.25
N GLU A 131 -29.55 -17.36 -13.91
CA GLU A 131 -30.83 -17.96 -14.30
C GLU A 131 -32.04 -17.18 -13.75
N VAL A 132 -31.89 -16.57 -12.57
CA VAL A 132 -32.97 -15.87 -11.87
C VAL A 132 -32.95 -14.36 -12.11
N PHE A 133 -31.77 -13.74 -12.12
CA PHE A 133 -31.59 -12.29 -12.17
C PHE A 133 -31.16 -11.77 -13.54
N GLY A 134 -30.93 -12.66 -14.51
CA GLY A 134 -30.44 -12.32 -15.85
C GLY A 134 -28.92 -12.09 -15.87
N PRO A 135 -28.36 -11.63 -17.01
CA PRO A 135 -26.92 -11.56 -17.24
C PRO A 135 -26.18 -10.74 -16.17
N MET A 136 -25.14 -11.30 -15.58
CA MET A 136 -24.36 -10.67 -14.51
C MET A 136 -22.86 -10.68 -14.84
N PRO A 137 -22.09 -9.63 -14.50
CA PRO A 137 -20.65 -9.66 -14.63
C PRO A 137 -20.03 -10.82 -13.85
N ALA A 138 -19.14 -11.59 -14.48
CA ALA A 138 -18.43 -12.70 -13.83
C ALA A 138 -17.56 -12.24 -12.63
N THR A 139 -17.24 -10.95 -12.57
CA THR A 139 -16.49 -10.30 -11.49
C THR A 139 -17.34 -9.96 -10.25
N THR A 140 -18.65 -10.20 -10.27
CA THR A 140 -19.56 -9.84 -9.16
C THR A 140 -19.09 -10.41 -7.81
N PHE A 141 -18.70 -11.69 -7.76
CA PHE A 141 -18.22 -12.34 -6.53
C PHE A 141 -16.79 -11.94 -6.12
N PHE A 142 -16.04 -11.29 -7.01
CA PHE A 142 -14.75 -10.66 -6.68
C PHE A 142 -14.95 -9.27 -6.08
N ARG A 143 -16.02 -8.58 -6.49
CA ARG A 143 -16.38 -7.23 -6.06
C ARG A 143 -17.14 -7.21 -4.72
N TYR A 144 -18.06 -8.13 -4.51
CA TYR A 144 -18.90 -8.21 -3.30
C TYR A 144 -18.45 -9.40 -2.45
N LYS A 145 -17.88 -9.11 -1.28
CA LYS A 145 -17.04 -10.07 -0.54
C LYS A 145 -17.80 -10.90 0.49
N CYS A 146 -19.02 -10.50 0.86
CA CYS A 146 -19.87 -11.19 1.83
C CYS A 146 -21.35 -11.14 1.41
N ILE A 147 -22.21 -11.87 2.16
CA ILE A 147 -23.65 -11.96 1.88
C ILE A 147 -24.31 -10.59 1.94
N ARG A 148 -23.92 -9.74 2.89
CA ARG A 148 -24.45 -8.38 3.01
C ARG A 148 -24.12 -7.52 1.78
N ASP A 149 -22.86 -7.49 1.36
CA ASP A 149 -22.44 -6.70 0.20
C ASP A 149 -23.17 -7.15 -1.07
N LEU A 150 -23.37 -8.47 -1.20
CA LEU A 150 -24.08 -9.06 -2.33
C LEU A 150 -25.58 -8.72 -2.27
N ALA A 151 -26.20 -8.75 -1.10
CA ALA A 151 -27.60 -8.34 -0.92
C ALA A 151 -27.80 -6.87 -1.31
N ASP A 152 -26.90 -5.98 -0.89
CA ASP A 152 -26.94 -4.55 -1.24
C ASP A 152 -26.83 -4.33 -2.75
N TYR A 153 -25.99 -5.12 -3.44
CA TYR A 153 -25.89 -5.09 -4.90
C TYR A 153 -27.22 -5.49 -5.57
N PHE A 154 -27.81 -6.63 -5.20
CA PHE A 154 -29.07 -7.08 -5.80
C PHE A 154 -30.23 -6.14 -5.50
N LEU A 155 -30.28 -5.57 -4.29
CA LEU A 155 -31.28 -4.56 -3.92
C LEU A 155 -31.18 -3.29 -4.77
N LYS A 156 -29.99 -2.95 -5.28
CA LYS A 156 -29.75 -1.76 -6.09
C LYS A 156 -29.96 -2.00 -7.58
N GLU A 157 -29.44 -3.10 -8.11
CA GLU A 157 -29.37 -3.35 -9.56
C GLU A 157 -30.48 -4.29 -10.08
N HIS A 158 -31.11 -5.08 -9.18
CA HIS A 158 -32.13 -6.07 -9.54
C HIS A 158 -33.42 -5.94 -8.68
N THR A 159 -33.76 -4.70 -8.29
CA THR A 159 -34.88 -4.40 -7.39
C THR A 159 -36.21 -4.94 -7.90
N GLU A 160 -36.51 -4.78 -9.19
CA GLU A 160 -37.78 -5.22 -9.80
C GLU A 160 -37.96 -6.75 -9.73
N THR A 161 -36.91 -7.50 -10.03
CA THR A 161 -36.90 -8.98 -9.95
C THR A 161 -37.07 -9.46 -8.51
N LEU A 162 -36.37 -8.83 -7.55
CA LEU A 162 -36.52 -9.14 -6.13
C LEU A 162 -37.94 -8.85 -5.62
N HIS A 163 -38.56 -7.75 -6.05
CA HIS A 163 -39.95 -7.45 -5.72
C HIS A 163 -40.93 -8.48 -6.28
N ALA A 164 -40.70 -8.99 -7.49
CA ALA A 164 -41.54 -10.04 -8.09
C ALA A 164 -41.42 -11.37 -7.32
N LEU A 165 -40.20 -11.77 -6.95
CA LEU A 165 -39.95 -12.97 -6.15
C LEU A 165 -40.56 -12.86 -4.75
N PHE A 166 -40.45 -11.69 -4.12
CA PHE A 166 -41.04 -11.41 -2.81
C PHE A 166 -42.57 -11.42 -2.84
N GLN A 167 -43.19 -10.92 -3.90
CA GLN A 167 -44.65 -10.99 -4.10
C GLN A 167 -45.12 -12.43 -4.32
N GLN A 168 -44.38 -13.22 -5.10
CA GLN A 168 -44.70 -14.64 -5.28
C GLN A 168 -44.63 -15.42 -3.97
N GLU A 169 -43.61 -15.18 -3.12
CA GLU A 169 -43.49 -15.87 -1.84
C GLU A 169 -44.63 -15.50 -0.87
N ARG A 170 -45.02 -14.21 -0.82
CA ARG A 170 -46.19 -13.76 -0.05
C ARG A 170 -47.50 -14.38 -0.54
N ASP A 171 -47.69 -14.47 -1.85
CA ASP A 171 -48.91 -15.04 -2.46
C ASP A 171 -49.04 -16.55 -2.18
N THR A 172 -47.92 -17.27 -2.05
CA THR A 172 -47.92 -18.68 -1.60
C THR A 172 -48.18 -18.88 -0.10
N GLN A 173 -48.04 -17.85 0.73
CA GLN A 173 -48.14 -17.96 2.20
C GLN A 173 -49.43 -17.39 2.82
N SER A 174 -50.40 -16.87 2.04
CA SER A 174 -51.65 -16.29 2.61
C SER A 174 -52.96 -16.84 1.98
N PRO A 175 -53.91 -17.38 2.78
CA PRO A 175 -55.25 -17.76 2.32
C PRO A 175 -56.17 -16.54 2.19
N GLN A 176 -56.75 -16.32 1.01
CA GLN A 176 -57.69 -15.21 0.76
C GLN A 176 -59.09 -15.45 1.37
N PRO A 177 -59.79 -14.37 1.74
CA PRO A 177 -61.20 -14.24 1.40
C PRO A 177 -61.48 -12.99 0.55
N LYS A 178 -62.19 -13.20 -0.57
CA LYS A 178 -62.81 -12.18 -1.41
C LYS A 178 -63.92 -11.44 -0.68
N VAL A 179 -63.98 -10.11 -0.80
CA VAL A 179 -65.26 -9.37 -0.84
C VAL A 179 -65.16 -8.19 -1.82
N VAL A 180 -66.18 -8.12 -2.68
CA VAL A 180 -66.51 -7.08 -3.66
C VAL A 180 -67.40 -6.03 -3.00
N GLY A 181 -67.27 -4.75 -3.35
CA GLY A 181 -68.29 -3.76 -3.01
C GLY A 181 -67.94 -2.30 -3.33
N VAL A 182 -68.57 -1.78 -4.38
CA VAL A 182 -68.53 -0.39 -4.90
C VAL A 182 -69.39 0.54 -4.03
N GLY A 183 -69.04 1.84 -3.93
CA GLY A 183 -70.02 2.89 -3.59
C GLY A 183 -69.45 4.22 -3.08
N GLN A 184 -69.64 5.29 -3.86
CA GLN A 184 -69.29 6.70 -3.58
C GLN A 184 -70.10 7.34 -2.43
N GLY A 185 -69.55 8.39 -1.79
CA GLY A 185 -70.33 9.32 -0.96
C GLY A 185 -69.56 10.43 -0.23
N ASN A 186 -69.28 11.54 -0.94
CA ASN A 186 -69.30 12.96 -0.54
C ASN A 186 -68.80 13.51 0.82
N ARG A 187 -68.02 14.63 0.69
CA ARG A 187 -67.98 15.89 1.49
C ARG A 187 -67.33 15.83 2.88
N GLU A 188 -66.58 16.82 3.41
CA GLU A 188 -66.37 18.26 3.12
C GLU A 188 -65.20 18.81 4.00
N GLY A 189 -64.57 19.94 3.60
CA GLY A 189 -63.87 20.97 4.44
C GLY A 189 -62.52 20.58 5.08
N HIS A 190 -61.43 21.36 5.13
CA HIS A 190 -61.12 22.80 5.08
C HIS A 190 -59.62 22.96 4.65
N HIS A 191 -59.18 23.80 3.69
CA HIS A 191 -58.79 25.24 3.78
C HIS A 191 -58.11 25.65 5.13
N PHE A 192 -57.00 26.40 5.24
CA PHE A 192 -56.06 27.07 4.33
C PHE A 192 -54.84 27.55 5.16
N LYS A 193 -53.66 27.61 4.51
CA LYS A 193 -52.47 28.51 4.62
C LYS A 193 -51.95 29.16 5.93
N GLU A 194 -50.62 29.08 6.03
CA GLU A 194 -49.58 30.10 6.33
C GLU A 194 -49.89 31.35 7.17
N ILE A 195 -49.01 31.62 8.14
CA ILE A 195 -48.77 32.96 8.68
C ILE A 195 -47.25 33.21 8.78
N ILE A 196 -46.83 34.31 8.14
CA ILE A 196 -45.55 35.03 8.31
C ILE A 196 -45.77 36.15 9.34
N VAL A 197 -44.86 36.32 10.32
CA VAL A 197 -44.50 37.59 11.02
C VAL A 197 -43.12 37.34 11.66
N GLY A 198 -42.05 38.17 11.65
CA GLY A 198 -41.86 39.59 11.36
C GLY A 198 -41.23 40.33 12.56
N GLY A 199 -39.88 40.47 12.59
CA GLY A 199 -39.12 41.62 13.13
C GLY A 199 -38.88 41.81 14.65
N GLY A 200 -37.61 42.04 15.04
CA GLY A 200 -37.18 42.64 16.32
C GLY A 200 -35.66 42.52 16.57
N GLU A 201 -34.98 43.66 16.71
CA GLU A 201 -33.51 43.90 16.81
C GLU A 201 -32.83 43.38 18.10
N THR A 202 -31.55 42.99 18.05
CA THR A 202 -30.39 43.73 18.61
C THR A 202 -29.04 43.01 18.40
N ASP A 203 -28.02 43.83 18.19
CA ASP A 203 -26.58 43.73 18.51
C ASP A 203 -25.54 43.01 17.60
N ASP A 204 -24.64 43.89 17.18
CA ASP A 204 -23.36 43.83 16.50
C ASP A 204 -22.32 42.85 17.08
N VAL A 205 -21.83 41.92 16.24
CA VAL A 205 -20.49 41.34 16.36
C VAL A 205 -19.89 41.18 14.95
N GLY A 206 -19.10 42.17 14.53
CA GLY A 206 -17.84 42.03 13.78
C GLY A 206 -17.76 41.02 12.61
N ARG A 207 -18.02 41.49 11.39
CA ARG A 207 -17.54 40.84 10.16
C ARG A 207 -16.03 41.03 10.02
N GLY A 208 -15.26 39.96 10.20
CA GLY A 208 -13.89 39.86 9.72
C GLY A 208 -13.83 39.99 8.19
N PRO A 209 -12.67 40.35 7.61
CA PRO A 209 -12.56 40.60 6.18
C PRO A 209 -12.87 39.33 5.40
N SER A 210 -13.79 39.44 4.44
CA SER A 210 -14.01 38.42 3.42
C SER A 210 -12.73 38.22 2.64
N VAL A 211 -12.06 37.10 2.86
CA VAL A 211 -10.95 36.66 2.03
C VAL A 211 -11.55 36.29 0.67
N ASP A 212 -11.23 37.04 -0.36
CA ASP A 212 -11.61 36.70 -1.73
C ASP A 212 -11.14 35.27 -2.03
N PRO A 213 -11.96 34.41 -2.66
CA PRO A 213 -11.53 33.08 -3.04
C PRO A 213 -10.39 33.21 -4.05
N VAL A 214 -9.18 32.81 -3.62
CA VAL A 214 -8.01 32.72 -4.49
C VAL A 214 -8.37 31.83 -5.68
N PRO A 215 -8.11 32.25 -6.93
CA PRO A 215 -8.41 31.44 -8.11
C PRO A 215 -7.78 30.05 -7.96
N THR A 216 -8.58 29.00 -8.09
CA THR A 216 -8.18 27.59 -7.89
C THR A 216 -6.98 27.20 -8.77
N ASP A 217 -6.77 27.92 -9.87
CA ASP A 217 -5.65 27.73 -10.79
C ASP A 217 -4.30 28.18 -10.20
N GLN A 218 -4.28 29.24 -9.39
CA GLN A 218 -3.05 29.69 -8.70
C GLN A 218 -2.64 28.74 -7.56
N LEU A 219 -3.62 28.15 -6.86
CA LEU A 219 -3.40 27.10 -5.87
C LEU A 219 -2.92 25.78 -6.50
N ARG A 220 -3.37 25.46 -7.73
CA ARG A 220 -2.92 24.28 -8.48
C ARG A 220 -1.49 24.41 -8.98
N VAL A 221 -1.12 25.56 -9.56
CA VAL A 221 0.27 25.85 -9.94
C VAL A 221 1.20 25.83 -8.71
N SER A 222 0.69 26.13 -7.52
CA SER A 222 1.49 26.10 -6.28
C SER A 222 1.85 24.70 -5.79
N GLN A 223 1.21 23.63 -6.29
CA GLN A 223 1.48 22.25 -5.86
C GLN A 223 2.11 21.38 -6.95
N ASP A 224 2.22 21.89 -8.18
CA ASP A 224 2.86 21.20 -9.29
C ASP A 224 4.37 21.06 -9.05
N ILE A 225 4.90 19.88 -9.38
CA ILE A 225 6.33 19.57 -9.22
C ILE A 225 6.96 19.41 -10.61
N ALA A 226 7.99 20.18 -10.90
CA ALA A 226 8.77 20.07 -12.13
C ALA A 226 9.84 18.98 -11.99
N ILE A 227 10.04 18.22 -13.07
CA ILE A 227 11.22 17.39 -13.28
C ILE A 227 12.25 18.25 -14.00
N ILE A 228 13.34 18.60 -13.31
CA ILE A 228 14.35 19.53 -13.79
C ILE A 228 15.70 18.88 -14.14
N GLY A 229 15.86 17.60 -13.81
CA GLY A 229 17.00 16.79 -14.20
C GLY A 229 16.61 15.31 -14.26
N ILE A 230 17.21 14.59 -15.20
CA ILE A 230 16.99 13.16 -15.39
C ILE A 230 18.32 12.44 -15.66
N SER A 231 18.46 11.23 -15.15
CA SER A 231 19.58 10.35 -15.49
C SER A 231 19.19 8.89 -15.29
N GLY A 232 19.72 8.00 -16.12
CA GLY A 232 19.46 6.57 -15.99
C GLY A 232 20.37 5.72 -16.87
N CYS A 233 20.61 4.49 -16.42
CA CYS A 233 21.34 3.45 -17.12
C CYS A 233 20.50 2.16 -17.12
N TYR A 234 20.36 1.56 -18.30
CA TYR A 234 19.45 0.46 -18.59
C TYR A 234 20.15 -0.60 -19.48
N PRO A 235 19.58 -1.80 -19.65
CA PRO A 235 20.22 -2.86 -20.42
C PRO A 235 20.54 -2.41 -21.86
N GLN A 236 21.81 -2.57 -22.25
CA GLN A 236 22.36 -2.07 -23.53
C GLN A 236 22.19 -0.55 -23.76
N ALA A 237 22.09 0.24 -22.69
CA ALA A 237 21.94 1.70 -22.74
C ALA A 237 22.63 2.37 -21.55
N GLU A 238 23.83 2.91 -21.77
CA GLU A 238 24.62 3.61 -20.76
C GLU A 238 24.05 4.99 -20.35
N ASN A 239 23.13 5.53 -21.16
CA ASN A 239 22.47 6.82 -20.95
C ASN A 239 21.06 6.84 -21.58
N LEU A 240 20.32 7.92 -21.34
CA LEU A 240 18.93 8.07 -21.79
C LEU A 240 18.81 8.23 -23.31
N GLU A 241 19.82 8.76 -24.00
CA GLU A 241 19.84 8.82 -25.46
C GLU A 241 19.95 7.43 -26.08
N ALA A 242 20.81 6.57 -25.52
CA ALA A 242 20.90 5.18 -25.93
C ALA A 242 19.62 4.41 -25.60
N PHE A 243 19.04 4.68 -24.43
CA PHE A 243 17.77 4.07 -24.02
C PHE A 243 16.64 4.45 -25.00
N TRP A 244 16.53 5.73 -25.37
CA TRP A 244 15.56 6.21 -26.33
C TRP A 244 15.73 5.54 -27.71
N ARG A 245 16.96 5.42 -28.22
CA ARG A 245 17.23 4.69 -29.48
C ARG A 245 16.82 3.21 -29.41
N ASN A 246 17.02 2.56 -28.26
CA ASN A 246 16.59 1.18 -28.06
C ASN A 246 15.06 1.06 -28.10
N LEU A 247 14.34 1.99 -27.44
CA LEU A 247 12.87 2.05 -27.47
C LEU A 247 12.34 2.34 -28.87
N GLU A 248 12.88 3.34 -29.57
CA GLU A 248 12.49 3.74 -30.92
C GLU A 248 12.67 2.60 -31.94
N SER A 249 13.73 1.81 -31.78
CA SER A 249 14.00 0.65 -32.65
C SER A 249 13.29 -0.64 -32.24
N GLY A 250 12.55 -0.65 -31.11
CA GLY A 250 11.90 -1.86 -30.58
C GLY A 250 12.89 -2.96 -30.21
N ARG A 251 14.09 -2.58 -29.72
CA ARG A 251 15.16 -3.53 -29.40
C ARG A 251 14.80 -4.39 -28.19
N ASP A 252 14.92 -5.71 -28.34
CA ASP A 252 14.93 -6.63 -27.21
C ASP A 252 16.33 -6.68 -26.58
N CYS A 253 16.44 -6.22 -25.34
CA CYS A 253 17.69 -6.16 -24.58
C CYS A 253 17.91 -7.38 -23.67
N ILE A 254 17.09 -8.42 -23.77
CA ILE A 254 17.21 -9.62 -22.95
C ILE A 254 18.31 -10.54 -23.46
N ILE A 255 19.15 -11.02 -22.53
CA ILE A 255 20.22 -11.97 -22.78
C ILE A 255 20.22 -13.07 -21.71
N GLU A 256 21.02 -14.12 -21.88
CA GLU A 256 21.28 -15.05 -20.79
C GLU A 256 22.08 -14.38 -19.67
N ILE A 257 21.95 -14.87 -18.44
CA ILE A 257 22.75 -14.41 -17.29
C ILE A 257 24.25 -14.45 -17.67
N PRO A 258 24.94 -13.28 -17.65
CA PRO A 258 26.36 -13.22 -18.00
C PRO A 258 27.22 -14.07 -17.05
N GLN A 259 28.27 -14.70 -17.58
CA GLN A 259 29.19 -15.52 -16.80
C GLN A 259 29.88 -14.71 -15.67
N GLU A 260 30.06 -13.41 -15.89
CA GLU A 260 30.61 -12.44 -14.93
C GLU A 260 29.74 -12.27 -13.68
N ARG A 261 28.43 -12.56 -13.76
CA ARG A 261 27.52 -12.52 -12.61
C ARG A 261 27.64 -13.79 -11.78
N TRP A 262 27.35 -14.93 -12.41
CA TRP A 262 27.57 -16.27 -11.88
C TRP A 262 27.36 -17.30 -12.99
N ASP A 263 27.87 -18.52 -12.78
CA ASP A 263 27.56 -19.65 -13.65
C ASP A 263 26.16 -20.20 -13.33
N TYR A 264 25.16 -19.71 -14.08
CA TYR A 264 23.75 -20.07 -13.88
C TYR A 264 23.48 -21.57 -14.10
N ARG A 265 24.34 -22.29 -14.85
CA ARG A 265 24.17 -23.72 -15.17
C ARG A 265 24.21 -24.61 -13.93
N LYS A 266 24.85 -24.14 -12.84
CA LYS A 266 24.90 -24.84 -11.55
C LYS A 266 23.54 -24.90 -10.84
N TYR A 267 22.66 -23.94 -11.14
CA TYR A 267 21.35 -23.79 -10.51
C TYR A 267 20.20 -24.11 -11.47
N PHE A 268 20.50 -24.14 -12.77
CA PHE A 268 19.50 -24.26 -13.81
C PHE A 268 18.81 -25.62 -13.79
N GLN A 269 17.49 -25.61 -13.69
CA GLN A 269 16.66 -26.80 -13.83
C GLN A 269 15.53 -26.46 -14.81
N PRO A 270 15.49 -27.08 -16.01
CA PRO A 270 14.47 -26.77 -16.99
C PRO A 270 13.09 -27.13 -16.44
N ASP A 271 12.10 -26.29 -16.75
CA ASP A 271 10.70 -26.58 -16.42
C ASP A 271 10.28 -27.86 -17.17
N ASN A 272 9.89 -28.88 -16.43
CA ASN A 272 9.51 -30.18 -16.99
C ASN A 272 8.02 -30.25 -17.38
N GLY A 273 7.28 -29.13 -17.27
CA GLY A 273 5.88 -29.02 -17.68
C GLY A 273 4.92 -29.85 -16.83
N ARG A 274 5.40 -30.48 -15.73
CA ARG A 274 4.58 -31.33 -14.85
C ARG A 274 3.97 -30.57 -13.68
N GLY A 275 4.11 -29.25 -13.63
CA GLY A 275 3.66 -28.41 -12.51
C GLY A 275 4.47 -28.61 -11.22
N ASP A 276 5.42 -29.55 -11.22
CA ASP A 276 6.30 -29.86 -10.10
C ASP A 276 7.52 -28.93 -10.11
N LYS A 277 7.27 -27.62 -9.94
CA LYS A 277 8.31 -26.58 -9.84
C LYS A 277 8.97 -26.65 -8.45
N THR A 278 9.57 -27.80 -8.12
CA THR A 278 10.10 -28.17 -6.79
C THR A 278 11.42 -27.50 -6.38
N GLY A 279 11.64 -26.25 -6.79
CA GLY A 279 12.66 -25.37 -6.19
C GLY A 279 13.93 -25.13 -7.02
N GLY A 280 13.95 -25.50 -8.30
CA GLY A 280 15.04 -25.20 -9.22
C GLY A 280 14.89 -23.85 -9.94
N MET A 281 16.00 -23.28 -10.42
CA MET A 281 16.02 -22.05 -11.21
C MET A 281 15.75 -22.36 -12.69
N TYR A 282 14.53 -22.18 -13.20
CA TYR A 282 14.21 -22.44 -14.61
C TYR A 282 14.41 -21.22 -15.53
N CYS A 283 14.53 -20.02 -14.96
CA CYS A 283 14.80 -18.82 -15.73
C CYS A 283 16.31 -18.53 -15.76
N LYS A 284 16.84 -18.31 -16.96
CA LYS A 284 18.24 -17.93 -17.22
C LYS A 284 18.37 -16.60 -17.97
N TRP A 285 17.27 -15.89 -18.15
CA TRP A 285 17.15 -14.71 -19.00
C TRP A 285 17.04 -13.44 -18.16
N GLY A 286 17.64 -12.35 -18.62
CA GLY A 286 17.54 -11.05 -17.97
C GLY A 286 18.03 -9.90 -18.84
N GLY A 287 17.61 -8.69 -18.49
CA GLY A 287 18.25 -7.47 -18.97
C GLY A 287 19.36 -7.07 -17.99
N PHE A 288 20.61 -6.96 -18.45
CA PHE A 288 21.76 -6.68 -17.57
C PHE A 288 22.46 -5.40 -17.95
N LEU A 289 22.97 -4.69 -16.95
CA LEU A 289 23.90 -3.57 -17.15
C LEU A 289 25.32 -4.11 -17.38
N SER A 290 26.11 -3.44 -18.21
CA SER A 290 27.55 -3.68 -18.28
C SER A 290 28.26 -2.99 -17.10
N ASP A 291 29.47 -3.44 -16.79
CA ASP A 291 30.43 -2.72 -15.92
C ASP A 291 29.89 -2.29 -14.54
N ILE A 292 28.99 -3.08 -13.93
CA ILE A 292 28.35 -2.73 -12.64
C ILE A 292 29.35 -2.64 -11.47
N ASP A 293 30.55 -3.18 -11.63
CA ASP A 293 31.64 -3.12 -10.67
C ASP A 293 32.58 -1.92 -10.91
N ALA A 294 32.45 -1.21 -12.03
CA ALA A 294 33.22 -0.01 -12.35
C ALA A 294 32.75 1.20 -11.53
N PHE A 295 33.70 1.89 -10.87
CA PHE A 295 33.40 3.05 -10.03
C PHE A 295 34.59 3.99 -9.87
N ASP A 296 34.40 5.28 -10.16
CA ASP A 296 35.41 6.32 -9.90
C ASP A 296 35.40 6.72 -8.42
N ALA A 297 36.06 5.93 -7.58
CA ALA A 297 36.13 6.18 -6.15
C ALA A 297 36.81 7.51 -5.81
N ALA A 298 37.80 7.94 -6.61
CA ALA A 298 38.56 9.17 -6.36
C ALA A 298 37.69 10.41 -6.56
N PHE A 299 36.85 10.42 -7.59
CA PHE A 299 35.87 11.50 -7.83
C PHE A 299 34.95 11.71 -6.61
N PHE A 300 34.46 10.61 -6.02
CA PHE A 300 33.59 10.64 -4.85
C PHE A 300 34.33 10.75 -3.51
N ARG A 301 35.66 10.84 -3.53
CA ARG A 301 36.53 10.86 -2.34
C ARG A 301 36.36 9.63 -1.44
N ILE A 302 36.12 8.48 -2.05
CA ILE A 302 35.97 7.19 -1.41
C ILE A 302 37.29 6.43 -1.58
N SER A 303 37.77 5.78 -0.52
CA SER A 303 38.98 4.96 -0.61
C SER A 303 38.75 3.70 -1.46
N PRO A 304 39.76 3.17 -2.18
CA PRO A 304 39.60 1.93 -2.95
C PRO A 304 39.14 0.73 -2.10
N LEU A 305 39.55 0.69 -0.83
CA LEU A 305 39.12 -0.36 0.10
C LEU A 305 37.63 -0.24 0.45
N GLU A 306 37.15 0.98 0.72
CA GLU A 306 35.73 1.22 0.97
C GLU A 306 34.89 0.92 -0.28
N ALA A 307 35.31 1.38 -1.46
CA ALA A 307 34.61 1.16 -2.71
C ALA A 307 34.42 -0.33 -3.04
N ARG A 308 35.37 -1.20 -2.67
CA ARG A 308 35.25 -2.67 -2.82
C ARG A 308 34.13 -3.26 -1.95
N LEU A 309 33.92 -2.69 -0.77
CA LEU A 309 32.92 -3.15 0.20
C LEU A 309 31.53 -2.57 -0.06
N MET A 310 31.44 -1.49 -0.83
CA MET A 310 30.17 -0.86 -1.21
C MET A 310 29.38 -1.75 -2.17
N ASP A 311 28.08 -1.87 -1.91
CA ASP A 311 27.13 -2.47 -2.85
C ASP A 311 27.26 -1.76 -4.22
N PRO A 312 27.41 -2.50 -5.34
CA PRO A 312 27.31 -1.94 -6.69
C PRO A 312 26.10 -1.01 -6.89
N GLN A 313 24.98 -1.28 -6.23
CA GLN A 313 23.77 -0.44 -6.27
C GLN A 313 24.00 0.95 -5.66
N GLU A 314 24.73 1.05 -4.54
CA GLU A 314 25.12 2.33 -3.93
C GLU A 314 26.05 3.13 -4.85
N ARG A 315 27.03 2.44 -5.46
CA ARG A 315 28.00 3.02 -6.39
C ARG A 315 27.33 3.59 -7.64
N LEU A 316 26.47 2.80 -8.29
CA LEU A 316 25.75 3.23 -9.48
C LEU A 316 24.77 4.36 -9.17
N PHE A 317 24.06 4.31 -8.04
CA PHE A 317 23.13 5.37 -7.66
C PHE A 317 23.86 6.71 -7.42
N LEU A 318 25.05 6.69 -6.81
CA LEU A 318 25.89 7.88 -6.67
C LEU A 318 26.29 8.50 -8.02
N GLN A 319 26.71 7.67 -8.98
CA GLN A 319 27.05 8.13 -10.33
C GLN A 319 25.84 8.76 -11.01
N ILE A 320 24.69 8.09 -10.96
CA ILE A 320 23.45 8.56 -11.57
C ILE A 320 22.96 9.87 -10.97
N VAL A 321 23.08 10.05 -9.65
CA VAL A 321 22.80 11.33 -9.01
C VAL A 321 23.76 12.42 -9.50
N SER A 322 25.05 12.13 -9.66
CA SER A 322 26.00 13.12 -10.19
C SER A 322 25.57 13.61 -11.57
N THR A 323 25.30 12.69 -12.49
CA THR A 323 24.85 13.03 -13.85
C THR A 323 23.50 13.74 -13.84
N CYS A 324 22.57 13.35 -12.95
CA CYS A 324 21.25 14.00 -12.81
C CYS A 324 21.37 15.47 -12.35
N LEU A 325 22.29 15.75 -11.40
CA LEU A 325 22.58 17.11 -10.95
C LEU A 325 23.26 17.93 -12.05
N GLU A 326 24.15 17.31 -12.83
CA GLU A 326 24.80 17.94 -13.99
C GLU A 326 23.80 18.27 -15.10
N ASP A 327 22.89 17.34 -15.43
CA ASP A 327 21.79 17.53 -16.38
C ASP A 327 20.88 18.70 -15.97
N ALA A 328 20.55 18.80 -14.68
CA ALA A 328 19.80 19.94 -14.14
C ALA A 328 20.58 21.27 -14.08
N GLY A 329 21.90 21.24 -14.31
CA GLY A 329 22.76 22.42 -14.17
C GLY A 329 22.98 22.88 -12.73
N TYR A 330 22.96 21.95 -11.77
CA TYR A 330 23.14 22.21 -10.34
C TYR A 330 24.50 21.72 -9.83
N SER A 331 25.41 22.66 -9.59
CA SER A 331 26.66 22.38 -8.87
C SER A 331 26.43 22.35 -7.36
N ARG A 332 27.38 21.78 -6.60
CA ARG A 332 27.38 21.87 -5.13
C ARG A 332 27.29 23.30 -4.60
N GLN A 333 27.80 24.28 -5.35
CA GLN A 333 27.71 25.69 -4.98
C GLN A 333 26.32 26.25 -5.22
N ARG A 334 25.66 25.88 -6.33
CA ARG A 334 24.29 26.32 -6.66
C ARG A 334 23.24 25.67 -5.76
N LEU A 335 23.51 24.47 -5.26
CA LEU A 335 22.63 23.78 -4.31
C LEU A 335 22.65 24.38 -2.90
N ARG A 336 23.66 25.19 -2.57
CA ARG A 336 23.82 25.71 -1.20
C ARG A 336 22.60 26.49 -0.78
N ASP A 337 22.14 26.17 0.41
CA ASP A 337 21.13 26.95 1.09
C ASP A 337 21.83 28.00 1.95
N GLU A 338 21.70 29.27 1.57
CA GLU A 338 22.32 30.38 2.29
C GLU A 338 21.79 30.49 3.74
N ASP A 339 20.52 30.13 3.96
CA ASP A 339 19.89 30.17 5.29
C ASP A 339 20.47 29.11 6.24
N ALA A 340 21.12 28.08 5.70
CA ALA A 340 21.68 27.00 6.50
C ALA A 340 23.01 27.37 7.19
N GLY A 341 23.72 28.40 6.71
CA GLY A 341 24.92 28.98 7.32
C GLY A 341 26.20 28.13 7.28
N ASP A 342 26.10 26.84 6.94
CA ASP A 342 27.20 25.86 6.86
C ASP A 342 27.40 25.28 5.45
N GLY A 343 26.69 25.83 4.47
CA GLY A 343 26.78 25.45 3.06
C GLY A 343 26.11 24.12 2.70
N ARG A 344 25.26 23.57 3.59
CA ARG A 344 24.40 22.43 3.24
C ARG A 344 23.23 22.86 2.37
N ALA A 345 22.66 21.93 1.61
CA ALA A 345 21.57 22.17 0.68
C ALA A 345 20.26 21.57 1.20
N ASN A 346 19.14 22.29 1.07
CA ASN A 346 17.82 21.79 1.45
C ASN A 346 17.21 20.84 0.40
N VAL A 347 17.88 19.70 0.20
CA VAL A 347 17.52 18.70 -0.81
C VAL A 347 17.29 17.36 -0.12
N GLY A 348 16.14 16.73 -0.39
CA GLY A 348 15.84 15.37 0.04
C GLY A 348 16.39 14.32 -0.95
N VAL A 349 16.61 13.10 -0.48
CA VAL A 349 17.03 11.94 -1.27
C VAL A 349 16.13 10.76 -0.96
N PHE A 350 15.42 10.27 -1.98
CA PHE A 350 14.47 9.17 -1.88
C PHE A 350 14.85 8.09 -2.89
N ALA A 351 15.30 6.93 -2.41
CA ALA A 351 15.73 5.83 -3.26
C ALA A 351 14.89 4.57 -3.04
N GLY A 352 14.31 4.04 -4.11
CA GLY A 352 13.63 2.74 -4.11
C GLY A 352 14.60 1.59 -4.36
N VAL A 353 14.71 0.67 -3.42
CA VAL A 353 15.63 -0.48 -3.48
C VAL A 353 15.04 -1.69 -2.77
N THR A 354 14.95 -2.84 -3.45
CA THR A 354 14.35 -4.06 -2.89
C THR A 354 15.36 -5.16 -2.62
N TYR A 355 16.24 -5.48 -3.58
CA TYR A 355 17.17 -6.59 -3.42
C TYR A 355 18.48 -6.14 -2.76
N ASN A 356 18.81 -6.69 -1.59
CA ASN A 356 20.10 -6.51 -0.92
C ASN A 356 20.87 -7.83 -0.84
N ASN A 357 21.34 -8.30 -1.99
CA ASN A 357 21.99 -9.61 -2.10
C ASN A 357 23.52 -9.54 -2.06
N TYR A 358 24.12 -8.34 -2.14
CA TYR A 358 25.58 -8.20 -2.14
C TYR A 358 26.22 -8.71 -0.83
N GLN A 359 25.52 -8.56 0.29
CA GLN A 359 25.92 -9.11 1.59
C GLN A 359 26.19 -10.63 1.58
N LEU A 360 25.57 -11.40 0.67
CA LEU A 360 25.79 -12.84 0.56
C LEU A 360 27.21 -13.16 0.05
N HIS A 361 27.77 -12.29 -0.80
CA HIS A 361 29.17 -12.40 -1.22
C HIS A 361 30.12 -12.07 -0.08
N LEU A 362 29.82 -11.02 0.71
CA LEU A 362 30.64 -10.65 1.87
C LEU A 362 30.64 -11.76 2.93
N LEU A 363 29.51 -12.43 3.13
CA LEU A 363 29.42 -13.60 4.01
C LEU A 363 30.27 -14.77 3.47
N SER A 364 30.20 -15.05 2.17
CA SER A 364 30.98 -16.11 1.52
C SER A 364 32.49 -15.86 1.65
N GLU A 365 32.94 -14.61 1.57
CA GLU A 365 34.34 -14.22 1.80
C GLU A 365 34.76 -14.42 3.25
N HIS A 366 33.89 -14.05 4.19
CA HIS A 366 34.13 -14.25 5.61
C HIS A 366 34.25 -15.74 5.97
N GLU A 367 33.42 -16.60 5.39
CA GLU A 367 33.49 -18.05 5.56
C GLU A 367 34.78 -18.67 4.99
N GLN A 368 35.40 -18.02 4.00
CA GLN A 368 36.71 -18.39 3.45
C GLN A 368 37.88 -17.89 4.30
N GLY A 369 37.62 -17.21 5.43
CA GLY A 369 38.64 -16.71 6.36
C GLY A 369 39.13 -15.30 6.07
N ASN A 370 38.54 -14.60 5.09
CA ASN A 370 38.86 -13.19 4.83
C ASN A 370 38.09 -12.29 5.80
N PHE A 371 38.78 -11.39 6.51
CA PHE A 371 38.09 -10.42 7.36
C PHE A 371 37.43 -9.34 6.50
N VAL A 372 36.13 -9.52 6.24
CA VAL A 372 35.30 -8.59 5.46
C VAL A 372 34.10 -8.19 6.32
N PRO A 373 33.98 -6.92 6.75
CA PRO A 373 32.81 -6.49 7.51
C PRO A 373 31.56 -6.56 6.62
N ILE A 374 30.51 -7.21 7.12
CA ILE A 374 29.21 -7.28 6.42
C ILE A 374 28.47 -5.96 6.65
N SER A 375 28.83 -4.94 5.87
CA SER A 375 28.36 -3.56 6.04
C SER A 375 27.43 -3.06 4.93
N SER A 376 27.01 -3.93 4.00
CA SER A 376 26.12 -3.60 2.88
C SER A 376 24.67 -3.41 3.34
N GLN A 377 24.35 -2.22 3.83
CA GLN A 377 23.00 -1.86 4.29
C GLN A 377 22.35 -0.87 3.35
N THR A 378 21.11 -1.14 2.93
CA THR A 378 20.45 -0.36 1.88
C THR A 378 20.29 1.12 2.22
N TYR A 379 20.16 1.50 3.49
CA TYR A 379 20.06 2.90 3.91
C TYR A 379 21.22 3.77 3.38
N SER A 380 22.41 3.17 3.18
CA SER A 380 23.60 3.91 2.72
C SER A 380 23.39 4.50 1.33
N ILE A 381 22.53 3.89 0.49
CA ILE A 381 22.28 4.34 -0.89
C ILE A 381 21.79 5.80 -0.91
N ALA A 382 20.81 6.16 -0.09
CA ALA A 382 20.37 7.56 0.05
C ALA A 382 21.35 8.38 0.91
N ASN A 383 21.81 7.85 2.04
CA ASN A 383 22.62 8.60 2.99
C ASN A 383 24.00 8.99 2.44
N ARG A 384 24.58 8.17 1.56
CA ARG A 384 25.86 8.46 0.93
C ARG A 384 25.76 9.60 -0.05
N VAL A 385 24.65 9.69 -0.80
CA VAL A 385 24.34 10.84 -1.64
C VAL A 385 24.26 12.10 -0.78
N SER A 386 23.45 12.06 0.28
CA SER A 386 23.29 13.18 1.21
C SER A 386 24.62 13.62 1.82
N TYR A 387 25.45 12.66 2.24
CA TYR A 387 26.79 12.94 2.78
C TYR A 387 27.73 13.57 1.75
N ILE A 388 27.84 12.98 0.56
CA ILE A 388 28.79 13.43 -0.47
C ILE A 388 28.44 14.82 -1.00
N TYR A 389 27.16 15.10 -1.20
CA TYR A 389 26.67 16.37 -1.75
C TYR A 389 26.28 17.40 -0.67
N ASN A 390 26.46 17.08 0.62
CA ASN A 390 26.13 17.94 1.75
C ASN A 390 24.65 18.36 1.78
N LEU A 391 23.75 17.39 1.65
CA LEU A 391 22.30 17.58 1.61
C LEU A 391 21.70 17.34 3.00
N ARG A 392 20.74 18.17 3.40
CA ARG A 392 20.13 18.14 4.74
C ARG A 392 18.64 17.80 4.76
N GLY A 393 18.03 17.53 3.61
CA GLY A 393 16.64 17.12 3.54
C GLY A 393 16.45 15.66 4.01
N PRO A 394 15.22 15.14 3.95
CA PRO A 394 14.94 13.73 4.23
C PRO A 394 15.81 12.82 3.38
N SER A 395 16.44 11.81 3.98
CA SER A 395 17.32 10.86 3.29
C SER A 395 16.84 9.45 3.58
N VAL A 396 16.12 8.87 2.62
CA VAL A 396 15.30 7.67 2.84
C VAL A 396 15.52 6.67 1.73
N VAL A 397 15.70 5.42 2.15
CA VAL A 397 15.55 4.26 1.28
C VAL A 397 14.26 3.55 1.65
N LEU A 398 13.48 3.17 0.65
CA LEU A 398 12.22 2.46 0.83
C LEU A 398 12.16 1.21 -0.05
N ASP A 399 11.43 0.23 0.45
CA ASP A 399 11.16 -1.02 -0.23
C ASP A 399 9.67 -1.31 -0.20
N THR A 400 9.02 -1.12 -1.34
CA THR A 400 7.66 -1.59 -1.63
C THR A 400 7.68 -2.56 -2.81
N ALA A 401 8.74 -3.36 -2.90
CA ALA A 401 9.00 -4.27 -4.01
C ALA A 401 9.02 -3.54 -5.37
N CYS A 402 8.23 -3.99 -6.34
CA CYS A 402 8.27 -3.51 -7.72
C CYS A 402 7.89 -2.02 -7.88
N SER A 403 7.21 -1.42 -6.90
CA SER A 403 6.76 -0.02 -6.95
C SER A 403 7.70 0.97 -6.23
N SER A 404 8.82 0.50 -5.67
CA SER A 404 9.67 1.28 -4.76
C SER A 404 10.13 2.62 -5.35
N SER A 405 10.55 2.67 -6.62
CA SER A 405 11.02 3.91 -7.25
C SER A 405 9.90 4.91 -7.50
N LEU A 406 8.69 4.46 -7.82
CA LEU A 406 7.54 5.34 -8.01
C LEU A 406 7.02 5.88 -6.68
N PHE A 407 7.05 5.07 -5.62
CA PHE A 407 6.75 5.55 -4.27
C PHE A 407 7.86 6.51 -3.78
N ALA A 408 9.13 6.32 -4.16
CA ALA A 408 10.17 7.31 -3.88
C ALA A 408 9.83 8.68 -4.48
N ILE A 409 9.36 8.72 -5.72
CA ILE A 409 8.87 9.94 -6.38
C ILE A 409 7.66 10.53 -5.65
N HIS A 410 6.71 9.70 -5.22
CA HIS A 410 5.56 10.15 -4.42
C HIS A 410 5.99 10.84 -3.12
N LEU A 411 6.84 10.19 -2.31
CA LEU A 411 7.32 10.77 -1.05
C LEU A 411 8.12 12.05 -1.29
N ALA A 412 8.97 12.09 -2.33
CA ALA A 412 9.68 13.29 -2.71
C ALA A 412 8.74 14.46 -3.05
N CYS A 413 7.68 14.19 -3.85
CA CYS A 413 6.67 15.20 -4.16
C CYS A 413 5.94 15.69 -2.90
N GLU A 414 5.55 14.78 -2.01
CA GLU A 414 4.84 15.14 -0.77
C GLU A 414 5.75 15.89 0.22
N SER A 415 7.02 15.50 0.36
CA SER A 415 8.00 16.21 1.19
C SER A 415 8.27 17.62 0.68
N ILE A 416 8.33 17.83 -0.64
CA ILE A 416 8.43 19.19 -1.22
C ILE A 416 7.17 20.00 -0.90
N LYS A 417 5.97 19.45 -1.14
CA LYS A 417 4.70 20.16 -0.88
C LYS A 417 4.51 20.53 0.58
N ARG A 418 5.02 19.70 1.50
CA ARG A 418 4.99 19.93 2.95
C ARG A 418 6.11 20.84 3.45
N GLY A 419 7.04 21.24 2.58
CA GLY A 419 8.17 22.10 2.93
C GLY A 419 9.26 21.39 3.74
N GLU A 420 9.30 20.05 3.73
CA GLU A 420 10.36 19.26 4.38
C GLU A 420 11.69 19.35 3.62
N CYS A 421 11.62 19.64 2.31
CA CYS A 421 12.76 19.98 1.47
C CYS A 421 12.34 20.92 0.34
N ALA A 422 13.29 21.70 -0.20
CA ALA A 422 13.04 22.63 -1.31
C ALA A 422 13.16 21.94 -2.67
N MET A 423 14.04 20.95 -2.76
CA MET A 423 14.20 20.06 -3.91
C MET A 423 14.34 18.61 -3.44
N ALA A 424 14.16 17.66 -4.34
CA ALA A 424 14.36 16.26 -4.00
C ALA A 424 14.95 15.46 -5.17
N LEU A 425 15.94 14.62 -4.86
CA LEU A 425 16.36 13.53 -5.73
C LEU A 425 15.46 12.33 -5.45
N ALA A 426 14.84 11.79 -6.47
CA ALA A 426 13.99 10.60 -6.36
C ALA A 426 14.35 9.58 -7.45
N GLY A 427 14.42 8.31 -7.10
CA GLY A 427 14.83 7.30 -8.06
C GLY A 427 14.82 5.88 -7.51
N GLY A 428 15.53 4.99 -8.17
CA GLY A 428 15.73 3.63 -7.70
C GLY A 428 16.85 2.92 -8.42
N VAL A 429 17.27 1.81 -7.83
CA VAL A 429 18.31 0.93 -8.36
C VAL A 429 17.92 -0.52 -8.14
N ASN A 430 18.13 -1.34 -9.16
CA ASN A 430 17.88 -2.78 -9.10
C ASN A 430 18.97 -3.52 -9.86
N LEU A 431 19.74 -4.35 -9.17
CA LEU A 431 20.72 -5.25 -9.79
C LEU A 431 20.41 -6.72 -9.50
N SER A 432 20.99 -7.60 -10.31
CA SER A 432 20.95 -9.04 -10.13
C SER A 432 22.35 -9.50 -9.75
N LEU A 433 22.66 -9.45 -8.45
CA LEU A 433 24.01 -9.69 -7.93
C LEU A 433 24.27 -11.12 -7.46
N HIS A 434 23.23 -11.92 -7.23
CA HIS A 434 23.35 -13.27 -6.66
C HIS A 434 22.24 -14.19 -7.18
N PRO A 435 22.49 -15.51 -7.40
CA PRO A 435 21.50 -16.48 -7.87
C PRO A 435 20.21 -16.52 -7.05
N SER A 436 20.29 -16.19 -5.76
CA SER A 436 19.14 -16.15 -4.83
C SER A 436 17.94 -15.38 -5.39
N LYS A 437 18.17 -14.24 -6.08
CA LYS A 437 17.10 -13.47 -6.73
C LYS A 437 16.30 -14.32 -7.72
N TYR A 438 17.00 -15.02 -8.62
CA TYR A 438 16.36 -15.86 -9.64
C TYR A 438 15.73 -17.11 -9.04
N LEU A 439 16.36 -17.72 -8.04
CA LEU A 439 15.79 -18.85 -7.30
C LEU A 439 14.47 -18.47 -6.64
N THR A 440 14.40 -17.32 -5.96
CA THR A 440 13.15 -16.80 -5.36
C THR A 440 12.08 -16.57 -6.42
N LEU A 441 12.41 -15.88 -7.52
CA LEU A 441 11.44 -15.59 -8.59
C LEU A 441 10.93 -16.86 -9.28
N CYS A 442 11.77 -17.88 -9.43
CA CYS A 442 11.36 -19.18 -9.95
C CYS A 442 10.46 -19.93 -8.95
N ALA A 443 10.84 -19.95 -7.67
CA ALA A 443 10.08 -20.60 -6.61
C ALA A 443 8.68 -19.98 -6.41
N THR A 444 8.56 -18.65 -6.58
CA THR A 444 7.27 -17.95 -6.52
C THR A 444 6.53 -17.91 -7.86
N GLN A 445 7.06 -18.57 -8.89
CA GLN A 445 6.48 -18.62 -10.24
C GLN A 445 6.27 -17.24 -10.89
N PHE A 446 7.08 -16.25 -10.52
CA PHE A 446 7.04 -14.93 -11.16
C PHE A 446 7.88 -14.87 -12.43
N ALA A 447 8.92 -15.69 -12.56
CA ALA A 447 9.79 -15.65 -13.72
C ALA A 447 9.12 -16.24 -14.98
N SER A 448 9.30 -15.61 -16.14
CA SER A 448 8.91 -16.20 -17.42
C SER A 448 9.82 -17.38 -17.77
N SER A 449 9.24 -18.45 -18.32
CA SER A 449 10.01 -19.59 -18.84
C SER A 449 10.68 -19.27 -20.19
N GLY A 450 10.04 -18.41 -20.99
CA GLY A 450 10.44 -18.08 -22.36
C GLY A 450 11.43 -16.94 -22.49
N GLY A 451 11.78 -16.26 -21.39
CA GLY A 451 12.70 -15.12 -21.45
C GLY A 451 12.11 -13.86 -22.07
N HIS A 452 10.78 -13.72 -22.10
CA HIS A 452 10.13 -12.51 -22.60
C HIS A 452 9.03 -12.03 -21.65
N CYS A 453 8.99 -10.71 -21.40
CA CYS A 453 7.81 -10.06 -20.82
C CYS A 453 6.79 -9.82 -21.94
N ARG A 454 5.78 -10.68 -22.05
CA ARG A 454 4.70 -10.54 -23.05
C ARG A 454 3.62 -9.59 -22.56
N SER A 455 3.97 -8.31 -22.37
CA SER A 455 3.01 -7.29 -21.91
C SER A 455 1.81 -7.20 -22.87
N PHE A 456 0.63 -7.58 -22.38
CA PHE A 456 -0.62 -7.69 -23.15
C PHE A 456 -0.59 -8.72 -24.30
N GLY A 457 0.43 -9.58 -24.36
CA GLY A 457 0.56 -10.63 -25.36
C GLY A 457 -0.09 -11.93 -24.94
N GLU A 458 -0.50 -12.73 -25.93
CA GLU A 458 -0.94 -14.11 -25.73
C GLU A 458 0.20 -14.95 -25.08
N ASP A 459 -0.18 -15.93 -24.27
CA ASP A 459 0.73 -16.85 -23.58
C ASP A 459 1.77 -16.17 -22.66
N GLY A 460 1.43 -15.03 -22.07
CA GLY A 460 2.22 -14.40 -21.01
C GLY A 460 2.27 -15.27 -19.74
N ASP A 461 3.45 -15.79 -19.39
CA ASP A 461 3.66 -16.76 -18.33
C ASP A 461 4.48 -16.25 -17.13
N GLY A 462 4.91 -14.99 -17.17
CA GLY A 462 5.71 -14.36 -16.11
C GLY A 462 6.48 -13.14 -16.58
N ILE A 463 7.41 -12.68 -15.74
CA ILE A 463 8.29 -11.54 -15.99
C ILE A 463 9.75 -11.98 -16.16
N VAL A 464 10.52 -11.19 -16.89
CA VAL A 464 11.96 -11.36 -17.03
C VAL A 464 12.64 -10.32 -16.13
N PRO A 465 13.56 -10.71 -15.24
CA PRO A 465 14.26 -9.75 -14.39
C PRO A 465 15.11 -8.78 -15.23
N GLY A 466 15.02 -7.49 -14.92
CA GLY A 466 15.85 -6.45 -15.52
C GLY A 466 16.68 -5.71 -14.48
N GLU A 467 17.89 -5.34 -14.84
CA GLU A 467 18.73 -4.41 -14.09
C GLU A 467 18.50 -2.98 -14.57
N GLY A 468 18.67 -2.01 -13.68
CA GLY A 468 18.55 -0.60 -14.03
C GLY A 468 18.77 0.32 -12.85
N VAL A 469 19.16 1.55 -13.15
CA VAL A 469 19.28 2.63 -12.18
C VAL A 469 18.79 3.91 -12.82
N GLY A 470 18.04 4.72 -12.08
CA GLY A 470 17.55 6.00 -12.56
C GLY A 470 17.22 6.95 -11.43
N ALA A 471 17.38 8.25 -11.67
CA ALA A 471 17.03 9.31 -10.76
C ALA A 471 16.50 10.53 -11.50
N VAL A 472 15.63 11.28 -10.83
CA VAL A 472 15.12 12.58 -11.26
C VAL A 472 15.36 13.62 -10.17
N LEU A 473 15.61 14.86 -10.57
CA LEU A 473 15.64 16.01 -9.67
C LEU A 473 14.30 16.75 -9.76
N LEU A 474 13.67 16.90 -8.61
CA LEU A 474 12.32 17.46 -8.45
C LEU A 474 12.38 18.80 -7.72
N LYS A 475 11.52 19.73 -8.14
CA LYS A 475 11.40 21.07 -7.57
C LYS A 475 10.00 21.64 -7.76
N PRO A 476 9.49 22.53 -6.88
CA PRO A 476 8.24 23.25 -7.16
C PRO A 476 8.28 23.94 -8.52
N LEU A 477 7.23 23.77 -9.34
CA LEU A 477 7.20 24.32 -10.70
C LEU A 477 7.44 25.83 -10.74
N ARG A 478 6.84 26.56 -9.79
CA ARG A 478 7.01 28.01 -9.65
C ARG A 478 8.48 28.40 -9.48
N GLU A 479 9.22 27.67 -8.64
CA GLU A 479 10.63 27.94 -8.37
C GLU A 479 11.51 27.50 -9.53
N ALA A 480 11.17 26.39 -10.19
CA ALA A 480 11.87 25.95 -11.41
C ALA A 480 11.78 27.01 -12.52
N ILE A 481 10.61 27.62 -12.73
CA ILE A 481 10.42 28.72 -13.68
C ILE A 481 11.21 29.96 -13.25
N ALA A 482 11.17 30.31 -11.96
CA ALA A 482 11.89 31.48 -11.42
C ALA A 482 13.41 31.36 -11.63
N ASP A 483 13.94 30.17 -11.41
CA ASP A 483 15.37 29.88 -11.54
C ASP A 483 15.80 29.56 -12.98
N ARG A 484 14.84 29.55 -13.92
CA ARG A 484 15.03 29.24 -15.34
C ARG A 484 15.66 27.86 -15.55
N ASP A 485 15.23 26.90 -14.75
CA ASP A 485 15.64 25.52 -14.89
C ASP A 485 15.07 24.94 -16.21
N HIS A 486 15.77 23.96 -16.77
CA HIS A 486 15.20 23.16 -17.85
C HIS A 486 14.11 22.25 -17.26
N ILE A 487 12.91 22.25 -17.85
CA ILE A 487 11.78 21.48 -17.34
C ILE A 487 11.43 20.40 -18.37
N TYR A 488 11.68 19.14 -18.02
CA TYR A 488 11.35 17.98 -18.86
C TYR A 488 9.85 17.69 -18.84
N ALA A 489 9.26 17.73 -17.65
CA ALA A 489 7.85 17.44 -17.43
C ALA A 489 7.35 18.02 -16.11
N VAL A 490 6.03 18.02 -15.93
CA VAL A 490 5.36 18.47 -14.70
C VAL A 490 4.53 17.34 -14.12
N ILE A 491 4.82 16.95 -12.87
CA ILE A 491 4.04 16.00 -12.10
C ILE A 491 2.83 16.73 -11.51
N LYS A 492 1.65 16.42 -12.05
CA LYS A 492 0.36 17.00 -11.63
C LYS A 492 -0.24 16.34 -10.39
N GLY A 493 0.17 15.12 -10.09
CA GLY A 493 -0.36 14.36 -8.98
C GLY A 493 0.25 12.97 -8.89
N THR A 494 0.23 12.42 -7.68
CA THR A 494 0.69 11.08 -7.34
C THR A 494 -0.23 10.54 -6.25
N ALA A 495 -0.50 9.24 -6.26
CA ALA A 495 -1.28 8.59 -5.21
C ALA A 495 -0.72 7.19 -4.93
N VAL A 496 -0.90 6.75 -3.69
CA VAL A 496 -0.50 5.41 -3.23
C VAL A 496 -1.66 4.81 -2.45
N ASN A 497 -1.93 3.54 -2.67
CA ASN A 497 -2.90 2.74 -1.92
C ASN A 497 -2.30 1.36 -1.59
N ASN A 498 -3.13 0.48 -1.02
CA ASN A 498 -2.82 -0.93 -0.86
C ASN A 498 -4.11 -1.73 -1.09
N ASP A 499 -4.00 -2.87 -1.78
CA ASP A 499 -5.15 -3.70 -2.15
C ASP A 499 -5.85 -4.34 -0.94
N GLY A 500 -5.18 -4.34 0.23
CA GLY A 500 -5.64 -4.97 1.44
C GLY A 500 -5.75 -6.49 1.25
N LYS A 501 -6.86 -7.07 1.72
CA LYS A 501 -7.11 -8.52 1.59
C LYS A 501 -7.64 -8.85 0.19
N THR A 502 -6.84 -9.60 -0.57
CA THR A 502 -7.17 -10.23 -1.86
C THR A 502 -7.18 -11.77 -1.75
N PHE A 503 -7.44 -12.48 -2.86
CA PHE A 503 -7.52 -13.95 -2.90
C PHE A 503 -6.19 -14.67 -2.64
N GLY A 504 -5.07 -13.96 -2.73
CA GLY A 504 -3.74 -14.45 -2.38
C GLY A 504 -2.80 -13.27 -2.18
N TYR A 505 -1.77 -13.43 -1.33
CA TYR A 505 -0.89 -12.32 -0.93
C TYR A 505 -0.25 -11.58 -2.12
N SER A 506 0.02 -12.29 -3.22
CA SER A 506 0.62 -11.75 -4.44
C SER A 506 -0.39 -11.41 -5.56
N VAL A 507 -1.69 -11.54 -5.32
CA VAL A 507 -2.75 -11.26 -6.32
C VAL A 507 -3.13 -9.77 -6.26
N PRO A 508 -2.90 -8.99 -7.33
CA PRO A 508 -3.22 -7.56 -7.38
C PRO A 508 -4.73 -7.30 -7.59
N ASN A 509 -5.20 -6.09 -7.27
CA ASN A 509 -6.60 -5.64 -7.43
C ASN A 509 -6.75 -4.36 -8.27
#